data_AF-A0A963G1M7-F1
#
_entry.id   AF-A0A963G1M7-F1
#
_cell.length_a   1.000
_cell.length_b   1.000
_cell.length_c   1.000
_cell.angle_alpha   90.00
_cell.angle_beta   90.00
_cell.angle_gamma   90.00
#
_symmetry.space_group_name_H-M   'P 1'
#
loop_
_entity.id
_entity.type
_entity.pdbx_description
1 polymer ?
#
loop_
_entity_poly.entity_id
_entity_poly.type
_entity_poly.pdbx_seq_one_letter_code
_entity_poly.pdbx_strand_id
1 'polypeptide(L)'
;MKNIRLFICAIVLVASNSVSAEPLTILAIKGTLEGVIESFRQAMHEGTEDIQSIGNSLQSSAQNVLADIDRLLGKKLEYTVDKLEGAELRLVEDAQELTRSIQLATEQIIAKGGEETRTTIVEADILAYNTSYSLPCRDSRPRVVASFPSALQVGQDVPKLTLKGNFLRQGDNLKVLVNDVEARVIERLDSAISVEIPKAVLQTAIRDDVIVSVKVENLEEIGRSLWLWGLLGCHENTHKVSSSPIGLTVLEPPFHYELAGSTHVEYTAFREAAEPAQSFANTGSDRCDDNYRVDRQWCISGAGSLVRADVSVTSANCHSAFEGTVPSGNRCVLARGKVGGCGADRGPFNTWLGCKGRGWLKYNITLVRREPYQTSTSPVQVSRNGVPGELSFTFDMATPPGLHQPKERYSVQIKKMKGSKLVESLAISHANPNVGQVASRVNGGVLAVEIRP
;
A
#
# COMPACT_ATOMS: atom_id res chain seq x y z
N MET A 1 -13.64 17.81 -47.19
CA MET A 1 -13.00 19.14 -47.14
C MET A 1 -11.85 19.09 -46.16
N LYS A 2 -10.61 19.12 -46.67
CA LYS A 2 -9.36 19.07 -45.89
C LYS A 2 -8.91 20.50 -45.63
N ASN A 3 -8.73 20.89 -44.37
CA ASN A 3 -8.09 22.16 -44.01
C ASN A 3 -6.62 21.90 -43.69
N ILE A 4 -5.76 22.33 -44.62
CA ILE A 4 -4.32 22.50 -44.44
C ILE A 4 -4.14 23.87 -43.78
N ARG A 5 -3.53 23.91 -42.58
CA ARG A 5 -3.01 25.16 -42.01
C ARG A 5 -1.51 25.21 -42.27
N LEU A 6 -1.15 26.17 -43.12
CA LEU A 6 0.19 26.52 -43.55
C LEU A 6 0.95 27.12 -42.35
N PHE A 7 2.07 26.49 -41.97
CA PHE A 7 3.03 27.04 -41.01
C PHE A 7 3.91 28.05 -41.75
N ILE A 8 3.77 29.34 -41.43
CA ILE A 8 4.69 30.37 -41.90
C ILE A 8 5.82 30.45 -40.87
N CYS A 9 6.98 29.89 -41.23
CA CYS A 9 8.25 30.16 -40.55
C CYS A 9 8.64 31.62 -40.80
N ALA A 10 8.47 32.47 -39.79
CA ALA A 10 9.19 33.73 -39.72
C ALA A 10 10.62 33.43 -39.22
N ILE A 11 11.57 33.41 -40.15
CA ILE A 11 13.00 33.45 -39.83
C ILE A 11 13.28 34.85 -39.29
N VAL A 12 13.37 34.98 -37.96
CA VAL A 12 14.01 36.13 -37.34
C VAL A 12 15.52 35.88 -37.42
N LEU A 13 16.15 36.49 -38.42
CA LEU A 13 17.60 36.71 -38.42
C LEU A 13 17.93 37.61 -37.23
N VAL A 14 18.27 37.00 -36.09
CA VAL A 14 18.97 37.70 -35.01
C VAL A 14 20.39 37.92 -35.52
N ALA A 15 20.69 39.17 -35.89
CA ALA A 15 22.05 39.61 -36.09
C ALA A 15 22.84 39.26 -34.81
N SER A 16 23.79 38.34 -34.96
CA SER A 16 24.79 38.02 -33.96
C SER A 16 25.68 39.24 -33.74
N ASN A 17 25.23 40.15 -32.88
CA ASN A 17 26.12 41.08 -32.21
C ASN A 17 27.03 40.21 -31.33
N SER A 18 28.25 39.99 -31.78
CA SER A 18 29.35 39.60 -30.91
C SER A 18 29.58 40.76 -29.94
N VAL A 19 28.76 40.80 -28.87
CA VAL A 19 29.13 41.50 -27.65
C VAL A 19 30.39 40.78 -27.20
N SER A 20 31.54 41.42 -27.39
CA SER A 20 32.75 41.06 -26.66
C SER A 20 32.36 41.14 -25.19
N ALA A 21 32.00 40.00 -24.60
CA ALA A 21 31.78 39.92 -23.17
C ALA A 21 33.05 40.49 -22.54
N GLU A 22 32.93 41.55 -21.76
CA GLU A 22 34.07 42.09 -21.03
C GLU A 22 34.74 40.94 -20.28
N PRO A 23 36.07 40.83 -20.35
CA PRO A 23 36.77 39.73 -19.71
C PRO A 23 36.48 39.78 -18.20
N LEU A 24 35.98 38.67 -17.66
CA LEU A 24 35.51 38.59 -16.29
C LEU A 24 36.68 38.86 -15.35
N THR A 25 36.61 39.95 -14.57
CA THR A 25 37.63 40.30 -13.59
C THR A 25 37.46 39.49 -12.31
N ILE A 26 38.54 39.35 -11.53
CA ILE A 26 38.47 38.69 -10.22
C ILE A 26 37.50 39.44 -9.29
N LEU A 27 37.46 40.77 -9.36
CA LEU A 27 36.50 41.59 -8.63
C LEU A 27 35.05 41.24 -8.98
N ALA A 28 34.73 41.04 -10.27
CA ALA A 28 33.39 40.66 -10.70
C ALA A 28 33.01 39.25 -10.20
N ILE A 29 33.95 38.29 -10.23
CA ILE A 29 33.74 36.93 -9.70
C ILE A 29 33.48 36.98 -8.19
N LYS A 30 34.32 37.71 -7.45
CA LYS A 30 34.16 37.91 -6.01
C LYS A 30 32.79 38.52 -5.68
N GLY A 31 32.41 39.60 -6.36
CA GLY A 31 31.12 40.26 -6.16
C GLY A 31 29.92 39.38 -6.50
N THR A 32 30.05 38.53 -7.53
CA THR A 32 29.01 37.54 -7.87
C THR A 32 28.88 36.50 -6.77
N LEU A 33 30.00 35.95 -6.28
CA LEU A 33 30.02 34.98 -5.19
C LEU A 33 29.42 35.58 -3.90
N GLU A 34 29.79 36.82 -3.54
CA GLU A 34 29.17 37.56 -2.43
C GLU A 34 27.66 37.69 -2.60
N GLY A 35 27.19 38.06 -3.80
CA GLY A 35 25.77 38.22 -4.10
C GLY A 35 24.97 36.92 -3.99
N VAL A 36 25.51 35.79 -4.49
CA VAL A 36 24.81 34.49 -4.37
C VAL A 36 24.84 33.95 -2.95
N ILE A 37 25.91 34.18 -2.16
CA ILE A 37 25.94 33.80 -0.74
C ILE A 37 24.87 34.54 0.04
N GLU A 38 24.70 35.84 -0.21
CA GLU A 38 23.66 36.64 0.46
C GLU A 38 22.25 36.18 0.03
N SER A 39 22.04 35.91 -1.25
CA SER A 39 20.76 35.38 -1.76
C SER A 39 20.44 34.01 -1.16
N PHE A 40 21.45 33.13 -1.06
CA PHE A 40 21.33 31.83 -0.41
C PHE A 40 20.95 31.97 1.07
N ARG A 41 21.61 32.88 1.80
CA ARG A 41 21.30 33.18 3.21
C ARG A 41 19.86 33.60 3.41
N GLN A 42 19.33 34.44 2.51
CA GLN A 42 17.93 34.85 2.55
C GLN A 42 16.98 33.68 2.29
N ALA A 43 17.26 32.87 1.26
CA ALA A 43 16.45 31.69 0.95
C ALA A 43 16.45 30.66 2.10
N MET A 44 17.59 30.46 2.79
CA MET A 44 17.69 29.55 3.93
C MET A 44 16.75 29.91 5.09
N HIS A 45 16.49 31.20 5.33
CA HIS A 45 15.56 31.63 6.38
C HIS A 45 14.12 31.16 6.13
N GLU A 46 13.77 30.86 4.88
CA GLU A 46 12.48 30.30 4.48
C GLU A 46 12.49 28.75 4.42
N GLY A 47 13.66 28.14 4.59
CA GLY A 47 13.86 26.68 4.59
C GLY A 47 13.54 26.01 5.92
N THR A 48 13.53 24.67 5.92
CA THR A 48 13.35 23.85 7.15
C THR A 48 14.59 23.91 8.06
N GLU A 49 14.45 23.52 9.33
CA GLU A 49 15.57 23.47 10.29
C GLU A 49 16.76 22.63 9.76
N ASP A 50 16.48 21.50 9.09
CA ASP A 50 17.51 20.65 8.49
C ASP A 50 18.29 21.38 7.40
N ILE A 51 17.60 22.11 6.51
CA ILE A 51 18.20 22.91 5.45
C ILE A 51 19.04 24.05 6.03
N GLN A 52 18.55 24.71 7.09
CA GLN A 52 19.29 25.74 7.79
C GLN A 52 20.59 25.20 8.41
N SER A 53 20.53 24.03 9.05
CA SER A 53 21.70 23.42 9.70
C SER A 53 22.83 23.14 8.71
N ILE A 54 22.53 22.45 7.60
CA ILE A 54 23.54 22.15 6.56
C ILE A 54 23.96 23.41 5.78
N GLY A 55 23.04 24.35 5.58
CA GLY A 55 23.31 25.56 4.83
C GLY A 55 24.18 26.56 5.60
N ASN A 56 24.11 26.59 6.94
CA ASN A 56 25.05 27.35 7.77
C ASN A 56 26.50 26.86 7.58
N SER A 57 26.72 25.54 7.40
CA SER A 57 28.04 24.98 7.07
C SER A 57 28.54 25.52 5.73
N LEU A 58 27.70 25.43 4.68
CA LEU A 58 28.01 25.99 3.35
C LEU A 58 28.34 27.47 3.42
N GLN A 59 27.52 28.27 4.11
CA GLN A 59 27.76 29.71 4.24
C GLN A 59 29.13 30.00 4.87
N SER A 60 29.49 29.30 5.95
CA SER A 60 30.79 29.46 6.60
C SER A 60 31.94 29.06 5.67
N SER A 61 31.82 27.92 4.98
CA SER A 61 32.83 27.46 4.02
C SER A 61 33.00 28.44 2.85
N ALA A 62 31.90 28.97 2.30
CA ALA A 62 31.91 29.92 1.20
C ALA A 62 32.50 31.29 1.62
N GLN A 63 32.26 31.72 2.85
CA GLN A 63 32.91 32.92 3.41
C GLN A 63 34.43 32.74 3.55
N ASN A 64 34.91 31.54 3.87
CA ASN A 64 36.35 31.26 3.87
C ASN A 64 36.96 31.38 2.46
N VAL A 65 36.24 30.95 1.42
CA VAL A 65 36.67 31.14 0.02
C VAL A 65 36.81 32.62 -0.31
N LEU A 66 35.83 33.46 0.08
CA LEU A 66 35.92 34.91 -0.10
C LEU A 66 37.12 35.52 0.63
N ALA A 67 37.36 35.10 1.87
CA ALA A 67 38.50 35.56 2.65
C ALA A 67 39.84 35.13 2.01
N ASP A 68 39.90 33.93 1.43
CA ASP A 68 41.10 33.46 0.71
C ASP A 68 41.30 34.21 -0.62
N ILE A 69 40.24 34.58 -1.34
CA ILE A 69 40.32 35.48 -2.50
C ILE A 69 40.88 36.84 -2.09
N ASP A 70 40.36 37.46 -1.01
CA ASP A 70 40.86 38.74 -0.53
C ASP A 70 42.34 38.67 -0.11
N ARG A 71 42.71 37.59 0.59
CA ARG A 71 44.07 37.39 1.09
C ARG A 71 45.07 37.13 -0.04
N LEU A 72 44.74 36.29 -1.02
CA LEU A 72 45.66 35.86 -2.07
C LEU A 72 45.62 36.77 -3.30
N LEU A 73 44.43 37.27 -3.65
CA LEU A 73 44.16 37.99 -4.90
C LEU A 73 43.76 39.45 -4.68
N GLY A 74 43.73 39.96 -3.44
CA GLY A 74 43.30 41.32 -3.12
C GLY A 74 44.06 42.44 -3.88
N LYS A 75 45.33 42.21 -4.24
CA LYS A 75 46.12 43.14 -5.07
C LYS A 75 45.94 42.95 -6.58
N LYS A 76 45.23 41.89 -6.98
CA LYS A 76 45.00 41.45 -8.35
C LYS A 76 43.52 41.53 -8.74
N LEU A 77 42.65 42.15 -7.95
CA LEU A 77 41.20 42.14 -8.18
C LEU A 77 40.79 42.67 -9.58
N GLU A 78 41.52 43.64 -10.12
CA GLU A 78 41.32 44.18 -11.47
C GLU A 78 41.88 43.29 -12.60
N TYR A 79 42.52 42.17 -12.26
CA TYR A 79 43.08 41.25 -13.25
C TYR A 79 41.96 40.38 -13.81
N THR A 80 42.14 40.00 -15.06
CA THR A 80 41.33 39.03 -15.77
C THR A 80 41.84 37.62 -15.49
N VAL A 81 40.95 36.61 -15.56
CA VAL A 81 41.28 35.21 -15.18
C VAL A 81 42.47 34.63 -15.95
N ASP A 82 42.64 35.02 -17.21
CA ASP A 82 43.75 34.61 -18.08
C ASP A 82 45.14 35.05 -17.60
N LYS A 83 45.21 35.99 -16.65
CA LYS A 83 46.46 36.46 -16.03
C LYS A 83 46.85 35.68 -14.77
N LEU A 84 46.04 34.69 -14.38
CA LEU A 84 46.29 33.85 -13.21
C LEU A 84 46.92 32.53 -13.63
N GLU A 85 47.73 31.97 -12.73
CA GLU A 85 48.37 30.67 -12.94
C GLU A 85 48.29 29.81 -11.67
N GLY A 86 48.37 28.49 -11.85
CA GLY A 86 48.47 27.53 -10.76
C GLY A 86 47.33 27.64 -9.73
N ALA A 87 47.69 27.84 -8.45
CA ALA A 87 46.73 27.88 -7.36
C ALA A 87 45.79 29.10 -7.41
N GLU A 88 46.23 30.22 -7.99
CA GLU A 88 45.40 31.42 -8.12
C GLU A 88 44.29 31.23 -9.16
N LEU A 89 44.64 30.64 -10.32
CA LEU A 89 43.68 30.31 -11.36
C LEU A 89 42.65 29.30 -10.83
N ARG A 90 43.13 28.23 -10.18
CA ARG A 90 42.27 27.19 -9.62
C ARG A 90 41.30 27.73 -8.56
N LEU A 91 41.77 28.62 -7.69
CA LEU A 91 40.90 29.27 -6.69
C LEU A 91 39.76 30.03 -7.35
N VAL A 92 40.03 30.72 -8.46
CA VAL A 92 39.02 31.49 -9.20
C VAL A 92 38.06 30.59 -9.96
N GLU A 93 38.55 29.55 -10.62
CA GLU A 93 37.71 28.55 -11.31
C GLU A 93 36.77 27.82 -10.33
N ASP A 94 37.31 27.38 -9.20
CA ASP A 94 36.53 26.73 -8.14
C ASP A 94 35.51 27.70 -7.52
N ALA A 95 35.84 28.99 -7.38
CA ALA A 95 34.90 30.01 -6.91
C ALA A 95 33.75 30.24 -7.91
N GLN A 96 34.01 30.16 -9.21
CA GLN A 96 32.96 30.24 -10.24
C GLN A 96 32.06 29.00 -10.24
N GLU A 97 32.62 27.81 -10.05
CA GLU A 97 31.84 26.59 -9.85
C GLU A 97 30.97 26.70 -8.60
N LEU A 98 31.56 27.12 -7.48
CA LEU A 98 30.85 27.33 -6.22
C LEU A 98 29.70 28.33 -6.37
N THR A 99 29.92 29.42 -7.12
CA THR A 99 28.86 30.40 -7.42
C THR A 99 27.66 29.72 -8.09
N ARG A 100 27.91 28.88 -9.10
CA ARG A 100 26.86 28.14 -9.81
C ARG A 100 26.17 27.13 -8.88
N SER A 101 26.92 26.40 -8.05
CA SER A 101 26.34 25.44 -7.10
C SER A 101 25.48 26.11 -6.02
N ILE A 102 25.91 27.25 -5.47
CA ILE A 102 25.15 28.03 -4.48
C ILE A 102 23.88 28.60 -5.12
N GLN A 103 23.97 29.09 -6.36
CA GLN A 103 22.78 29.56 -7.08
C GLN A 103 21.77 28.44 -7.30
N LEU A 104 22.21 27.27 -7.77
CA LEU A 104 21.34 26.10 -7.93
C LEU A 104 20.69 25.69 -6.59
N ALA A 105 21.47 25.66 -5.50
CA ALA A 105 20.94 25.36 -4.17
C ALA A 105 19.89 26.38 -3.73
N THR A 106 20.11 27.67 -4.00
CA THR A 106 19.17 28.77 -3.70
C THR A 106 17.85 28.58 -4.44
N GLU A 107 17.92 28.31 -5.74
CA GLU A 107 16.74 28.06 -6.59
C GLU A 107 15.95 26.84 -6.09
N GLN A 108 16.64 25.76 -5.69
CA GLN A 108 16.01 24.55 -5.15
C GLN A 108 15.37 24.76 -3.77
N ILE A 109 15.96 25.59 -2.90
CA ILE A 109 15.32 25.99 -1.63
C ILE A 109 14.01 26.73 -1.91
N ILE A 110 14.03 27.72 -2.81
CA ILE A 110 12.84 28.52 -3.17
C ILE A 110 11.77 27.62 -3.79
N ALA A 111 12.16 26.65 -4.61
CA ALA A 111 11.27 25.65 -5.20
C ALA A 111 10.77 24.58 -4.20
N LYS A 112 11.21 24.63 -2.94
CA LYS A 112 10.89 23.65 -1.88
C LYS A 112 11.29 22.22 -2.23
N GLY A 113 12.43 22.03 -2.90
CA GLY A 113 13.00 20.71 -3.12
C GLY A 113 13.37 20.04 -1.79
N GLY A 114 13.10 18.74 -1.66
CA GLY A 114 13.42 17.95 -0.47
C GLY A 114 14.88 17.48 -0.46
N GLU A 115 15.08 16.17 -0.62
CA GLU A 115 16.42 15.54 -0.56
C GLU A 115 17.38 16.04 -1.66
N GLU A 116 16.86 16.46 -2.81
CA GLU A 116 17.65 17.02 -3.90
C GLU A 116 18.34 18.32 -3.48
N THR A 117 17.60 19.27 -2.90
CA THR A 117 18.14 20.53 -2.35
C THR A 117 19.23 20.25 -1.31
N ARG A 118 18.97 19.30 -0.42
CA ARG A 118 19.93 18.88 0.61
C ARG A 118 21.22 18.33 -0.01
N THR A 119 21.10 17.52 -1.07
CA THR A 119 22.26 16.98 -1.79
C THR A 119 23.10 18.10 -2.40
N THR A 120 22.46 19.05 -3.09
CA THR A 120 23.14 20.19 -3.73
C THR A 120 23.85 21.08 -2.72
N ILE A 121 23.22 21.39 -1.58
CA ILE A 121 23.87 22.20 -0.51
C ILE A 121 25.11 21.50 0.03
N VAL A 122 25.02 20.18 0.29
CA VAL A 122 26.16 19.42 0.82
C VAL A 122 27.29 19.33 -0.20
N GLU A 123 26.99 19.14 -1.48
CA GLU A 123 28.01 19.11 -2.53
C GLU A 123 28.68 20.47 -2.71
N ALA A 124 27.91 21.56 -2.65
CA ALA A 124 28.46 22.92 -2.64
C ALA A 124 29.32 23.19 -1.39
N ASP A 125 28.94 22.68 -0.21
CA ASP A 125 29.73 22.85 1.02
C ASP A 125 31.06 22.09 0.93
N ILE A 126 31.03 20.86 0.41
CA ILE A 126 32.23 20.06 0.16
C ILE A 126 33.15 20.79 -0.83
N LEU A 127 32.60 21.35 -1.91
CA LEU A 127 33.35 22.15 -2.87
C LEU A 127 33.98 23.37 -2.20
N ALA A 128 33.20 24.22 -1.52
CA ALA A 128 33.69 25.43 -0.85
C ALA A 128 34.83 25.14 0.14
N TYR A 129 34.68 24.06 0.90
CA TYR A 129 35.72 23.62 1.83
C TYR A 129 36.97 23.12 1.09
N ASN A 130 36.81 22.31 0.06
CA ASN A 130 37.94 21.87 -0.76
C ASN A 130 38.66 23.06 -1.40
N THR A 131 37.95 24.08 -1.89
CA THR A 131 38.53 25.30 -2.48
C THR A 131 39.47 26.01 -1.50
N SER A 132 39.06 26.15 -0.24
CA SER A 132 39.87 26.83 0.79
C SER A 132 41.00 25.95 1.33
N TYR A 133 40.72 24.67 1.59
CA TYR A 133 41.63 23.76 2.28
C TYR A 133 42.55 22.98 1.32
N SER A 134 42.40 23.13 0.01
CA SER A 134 43.35 22.63 -1.00
C SER A 134 44.44 23.64 -1.36
N LEU A 135 44.41 24.85 -0.78
CA LEU A 135 45.44 25.85 -1.00
C LEU A 135 46.80 25.38 -0.43
N PRO A 136 47.93 25.84 -1.00
CA PRO A 136 49.26 25.44 -0.54
C PRO A 136 49.46 25.70 0.96
N CYS A 137 50.03 24.71 1.66
CA CYS A 137 50.34 24.75 3.09
C CYS A 137 49.15 25.07 4.02
N ARG A 138 47.92 24.70 3.65
CA ARG A 138 46.77 24.62 4.56
C ARG A 138 46.69 23.24 5.20
N ASP A 139 46.36 23.23 6.50
CA ASP A 139 45.94 22.02 7.20
C ASP A 139 44.74 21.40 6.48
N SER A 140 44.65 20.08 6.40
CA SER A 140 43.45 19.39 5.90
C SER A 140 42.81 18.62 7.04
N ARG A 141 41.66 19.10 7.51
CA ARG A 141 40.91 18.51 8.60
C ARG A 141 39.70 17.74 8.06
N PRO A 142 39.59 16.43 8.27
CA PRO A 142 38.46 15.68 7.77
C PRO A 142 37.19 16.01 8.55
N ARG A 143 36.05 16.01 7.83
CA ARG A 143 34.73 16.28 8.40
C ARG A 143 33.65 15.52 7.64
N VAL A 144 32.61 15.10 8.34
CA VAL A 144 31.34 14.65 7.73
C VAL A 144 30.39 15.82 7.74
N VAL A 145 29.81 16.11 6.58
CA VAL A 145 28.82 17.18 6.41
C VAL A 145 27.41 16.62 6.59
N ALA A 146 27.12 15.46 6.00
CA ALA A 146 25.80 14.85 6.05
C ALA A 146 25.83 13.35 5.77
N SER A 147 24.71 12.68 6.08
CA SER A 147 24.47 11.28 5.72
C SER A 147 23.35 11.17 4.68
N PHE A 148 23.43 10.21 3.77
CA PHE A 148 22.50 10.03 2.66
C PHE A 148 22.09 8.56 2.46
N PRO A 149 20.79 8.29 2.23
CA PRO A 149 19.68 9.24 2.29
C PRO A 149 19.37 9.68 3.74
N SER A 150 18.66 10.80 3.89
CA SER A 150 18.20 11.30 5.20
C SER A 150 17.26 10.32 5.93
N ALA A 151 16.52 9.50 5.17
CA ALA A 151 15.68 8.42 5.67
C ALA A 151 15.87 7.12 4.87
N LEU A 152 15.93 5.99 5.57
CA LEU A 152 16.15 4.65 5.02
C LEU A 152 15.03 3.72 5.43
N GLN A 153 14.34 3.11 4.47
CA GLN A 153 13.36 2.08 4.76
C GLN A 153 14.03 0.74 5.10
N VAL A 154 13.64 0.15 6.23
CA VAL A 154 14.10 -1.16 6.68
C VAL A 154 13.26 -2.26 6.01
N GLY A 155 13.89 -3.35 5.55
CA GLY A 155 13.18 -4.62 5.31
C GLY A 155 13.21 -5.20 3.89
N GLN A 156 13.69 -4.49 2.86
CA GLN A 156 13.84 -5.07 1.51
C GLN A 156 15.24 -5.64 1.27
N ASP A 157 16.28 -4.90 1.67
CA ASP A 157 17.70 -5.28 1.56
C ASP A 157 18.45 -4.81 2.82
N VAL A 158 19.74 -5.18 2.95
CA VAL A 158 20.62 -4.54 3.93
C VAL A 158 20.75 -3.06 3.54
N PRO A 159 20.19 -2.12 4.32
CA PRO A 159 20.17 -0.73 3.91
C PRO A 159 21.58 -0.16 3.96
N LYS A 160 21.89 0.65 2.95
CA LYS A 160 23.20 1.28 2.77
C LYS A 160 23.09 2.76 3.05
N LEU A 161 24.07 3.29 3.75
CA LEU A 161 24.17 4.70 4.08
C LEU A 161 25.48 5.26 3.53
N THR A 162 25.43 6.46 2.95
CA THR A 162 26.60 7.18 2.48
C THR A 162 26.82 8.43 3.33
N LEU A 163 27.94 8.50 4.04
CA LEU A 163 28.40 9.72 4.67
C LEU A 163 29.12 10.57 3.63
N LYS A 164 28.70 11.82 3.43
CA LYS A 164 29.38 12.78 2.54
C LYS A 164 30.16 13.80 3.36
N GLY A 165 31.33 14.20 2.89
CA GLY A 165 32.21 15.12 3.59
C GLY A 165 33.50 15.44 2.86
N ASN A 166 34.53 15.82 3.62
CA ASN A 166 35.84 16.19 3.10
C ASN A 166 36.93 15.34 3.75
N PHE A 167 37.94 14.98 2.95
CA PHE A 167 39.14 14.26 3.38
C PHE A 167 38.87 12.93 4.12
N LEU A 168 37.75 12.27 3.81
CA LEU A 168 37.27 11.08 4.51
C LEU A 168 38.18 9.84 4.33
N ARG A 169 39.15 9.92 3.42
CA ARG A 169 40.19 8.91 3.21
C ARG A 169 41.39 9.05 4.16
N GLN A 170 41.55 10.16 4.86
CA GLN A 170 42.66 10.39 5.78
C GLN A 170 42.51 9.55 7.05
N GLY A 171 43.57 8.84 7.44
CA GLY A 171 43.62 7.97 8.61
C GLY A 171 43.57 6.48 8.28
N ASP A 172 44.41 5.73 8.97
CA ASP A 172 44.50 4.27 8.89
C ASP A 172 43.51 3.59 9.85
N ASN A 173 43.00 2.41 9.47
CA ASN A 173 42.08 1.61 10.29
C ASN A 173 40.83 2.39 10.75
N LEU A 174 40.27 3.21 9.86
CA LEU A 174 39.02 3.92 10.07
C LEU A 174 37.89 2.95 10.48
N LYS A 175 37.12 3.35 11.48
CA LYS A 175 35.92 2.63 11.91
C LYS A 175 34.70 3.51 11.75
N VAL A 176 33.60 2.92 11.27
CA VAL A 176 32.30 3.59 11.28
C VAL A 176 31.42 2.87 12.28
N LEU A 177 30.86 3.62 13.22
CA LEU A 177 29.94 3.11 14.23
C LEU A 177 28.54 3.66 13.95
N VAL A 178 27.55 2.78 13.83
CA VAL A 178 26.13 3.16 13.74
C VAL A 178 25.49 2.81 15.08
N ASN A 179 25.04 3.83 15.83
CA ASN A 179 24.60 3.69 17.22
C ASN A 179 25.56 2.83 18.07
N ASP A 180 26.85 3.17 17.98
CA ASP A 180 27.96 2.50 18.70
C ASP A 180 28.20 1.03 18.31
N VAL A 181 27.56 0.55 17.24
CA VAL A 181 27.82 -0.77 16.65
C VAL A 181 28.67 -0.60 15.39
N GLU A 182 29.79 -1.33 15.31
CA GLU A 182 30.69 -1.28 14.16
C GLU A 182 29.96 -1.71 12.87
N ALA A 183 29.97 -0.82 11.89
CA ALA A 183 29.35 -0.98 10.58
C ALA A 183 30.40 -1.40 9.55
N ARG A 184 29.96 -2.21 8.59
CA ARG A 184 30.83 -2.64 7.50
C ARG A 184 30.97 -1.51 6.49
N VAL A 185 32.21 -1.06 6.28
CA VAL A 185 32.54 -0.12 5.21
C VAL A 185 32.54 -0.86 3.87
N ILE A 186 31.74 -0.35 2.93
CA ILE A 186 31.61 -0.85 1.55
C ILE A 186 32.61 -0.14 0.66
N GLU A 187 32.66 1.19 0.79
CA GLU A 187 33.47 2.06 -0.06
C GLU A 187 33.96 3.26 0.75
N ARG A 188 35.18 3.72 0.42
CA ARG A 188 35.81 4.89 1.03
C ARG A 188 36.47 5.72 -0.05
N LEU A 189 36.01 6.95 -0.19
CA LEU A 189 36.51 7.99 -1.08
C LEU A 189 36.89 9.23 -0.26
N ASP A 190 37.54 10.21 -0.88
CA ASP A 190 37.88 11.46 -0.20
C ASP A 190 36.63 12.26 0.21
N SER A 191 35.53 12.12 -0.55
CA SER A 191 34.28 12.85 -0.33
C SER A 191 33.14 11.99 0.22
N ALA A 192 33.31 10.67 0.31
CA ALA A 192 32.22 9.77 0.71
C ALA A 192 32.71 8.50 1.43
N ILE A 193 31.92 8.01 2.39
CA ILE A 193 32.06 6.68 2.99
C ILE A 193 30.71 5.98 2.92
N SER A 194 30.65 4.85 2.23
CA SER A 194 29.45 4.03 2.12
C SER A 194 29.52 2.86 3.11
N VAL A 195 28.48 2.64 3.90
CA VAL A 195 28.42 1.60 4.93
C VAL A 195 27.12 0.80 4.89
N GLU A 196 27.19 -0.45 5.34
CA GLU A 196 26.00 -1.28 5.62
C GLU A 196 25.53 -1.04 7.07
N ILE A 197 24.24 -0.79 7.26
CA ILE A 197 23.68 -0.64 8.61
C ILE A 197 23.71 -2.01 9.33
N PRO A 198 24.28 -2.10 10.56
CA PRO A 198 24.34 -3.35 11.30
C PRO A 198 22.96 -3.93 11.60
N LYS A 199 22.81 -5.25 11.47
CA LYS A 199 21.54 -5.97 11.75
C LYS A 199 21.00 -5.70 13.16
N ALA A 200 21.88 -5.54 14.14
CA ALA A 200 21.50 -5.22 15.52
C ALA A 200 20.74 -3.88 15.63
N VAL A 201 21.11 -2.89 14.83
CA VAL A 201 20.44 -1.58 14.77
C VAL A 201 19.13 -1.66 13.99
N LEU A 202 19.05 -2.50 12.96
CA LEU A 202 17.82 -2.67 12.18
C LEU A 202 16.67 -3.24 13.01
N GLN A 203 16.95 -4.11 13.98
CA GLN A 203 15.94 -4.73 14.82
C GLN A 203 15.13 -3.73 15.64
N THR A 204 15.73 -2.60 16.02
CA THR A 204 15.03 -1.55 16.78
C THR A 204 14.09 -0.71 15.91
N ALA A 205 14.35 -0.61 14.60
CA ALA A 205 13.61 0.22 13.65
C ALA A 205 12.47 -0.51 12.92
N ILE A 206 12.11 -1.73 13.35
CA ILE A 206 11.03 -2.52 12.72
C ILE A 206 9.65 -1.97 13.09
N ARG A 207 9.51 -1.34 14.27
CA ARG A 207 8.21 -0.91 14.82
C ARG A 207 7.93 0.56 14.64
N ASP A 208 8.93 1.41 14.82
CA ASP A 208 8.79 2.86 14.83
C ASP A 208 10.00 3.49 14.14
N ASP A 209 9.86 4.76 13.75
CA ASP A 209 10.96 5.53 13.19
C ASP A 209 12.08 5.68 14.25
N VAL A 210 13.33 5.39 13.88
CA VAL A 210 14.49 5.48 14.78
C VAL A 210 15.54 6.39 14.18
N ILE A 211 15.90 7.44 14.90
CA ILE A 211 17.07 8.27 14.55
C ILE A 211 18.32 7.49 14.94
N VAL A 212 19.21 7.27 13.97
CA VAL A 212 20.51 6.63 14.21
C VAL A 212 21.64 7.61 13.99
N SER A 213 22.61 7.55 14.89
CA SER A 213 23.85 8.31 14.84
C SER A 213 24.93 7.48 14.18
N VAL A 214 25.76 8.13 13.36
CA VAL A 214 26.80 7.47 12.58
C VAL A 214 28.10 8.22 12.83
N LYS A 215 29.00 7.59 13.58
CA LYS A 215 30.27 8.17 14.01
C LYS A 215 31.40 7.58 13.17
N VAL A 216 32.35 8.43 12.79
CA VAL A 216 33.57 7.99 12.09
C VAL A 216 34.77 8.18 13.01
N GLU A 217 35.44 7.09 13.38
CA GLU A 217 36.60 7.08 14.26
C GLU A 217 37.90 6.86 13.47
N ASN A 218 39.03 7.22 14.09
CA ASN A 218 40.37 7.13 13.51
C ASN A 218 40.55 7.94 12.21
N LEU A 219 39.83 9.06 12.09
CA LEU A 219 40.15 10.09 11.12
C LEU A 219 41.40 10.86 11.58
N GLU A 220 42.23 11.23 10.62
CA GLU A 220 43.47 11.98 10.84
C GLU A 220 43.43 13.31 10.12
N GLU A 221 43.83 14.36 10.82
CA GLU A 221 44.11 15.68 10.29
C GLU A 221 45.57 15.77 9.87
N ILE A 222 45.81 16.32 8.68
CA ILE A 222 47.17 16.59 8.19
C ILE A 222 47.42 18.08 8.36
N GLY A 223 48.17 18.45 9.40
CA GLY A 223 48.64 19.80 9.62
C GLY A 223 49.79 20.14 8.66
N ARG A 224 49.76 21.31 8.05
CA ARG A 224 50.79 21.80 7.13
C ARG A 224 51.31 23.16 7.59
N SER A 225 52.63 23.26 7.69
CA SER A 225 53.29 24.53 8.05
C SER A 225 54.42 24.86 7.08
N LEU A 226 54.71 26.15 6.90
CA LEU A 226 55.85 26.60 6.11
C LEU A 226 57.14 26.33 6.89
N TRP A 227 58.00 25.48 6.34
CA TRP A 227 59.30 25.19 6.92
C TRP A 227 60.35 26.19 6.41
N LEU A 228 61.24 26.65 7.32
CA LEU A 228 62.40 27.53 7.07
C LEU A 228 62.26 28.43 5.82
N TRP A 229 61.60 29.58 6.01
CA TRP A 229 61.57 30.70 5.04
C TRP A 229 61.00 30.36 3.65
N GLY A 230 60.15 29.34 3.52
CA GLY A 230 59.40 29.05 2.27
C GLY A 230 60.22 28.44 1.13
N LEU A 231 61.51 28.15 1.37
CA LEU A 231 62.44 27.63 0.35
C LEU A 231 62.36 26.12 0.12
N LEU A 232 61.78 25.36 1.07
CA LEU A 232 61.81 23.89 1.06
C LEU A 232 60.42 23.23 1.06
N GLY A 233 59.35 24.00 0.79
CA GLY A 233 57.97 23.50 0.69
C GLY A 233 57.21 23.45 2.03
N CYS A 234 56.05 22.81 2.03
CA CYS A 234 55.21 22.63 3.21
C CYS A 234 55.68 21.40 3.99
N HIS A 235 55.88 21.54 5.31
CA HIS A 235 56.10 20.41 6.21
C HIS A 235 54.76 19.89 6.71
N GLU A 236 54.54 18.58 6.62
CA GLU A 236 53.30 17.91 7.03
C GLU A 236 53.49 17.18 8.37
N ASN A 237 52.50 17.30 9.25
CA ASN A 237 52.39 16.55 10.50
C ASN A 237 50.99 15.96 10.60
N THR A 238 50.88 14.72 11.10
CA THR A 238 49.59 14.03 11.20
C THR A 238 49.13 13.97 12.64
N HIS A 239 47.86 14.33 12.88
CA HIS A 239 47.23 14.34 14.20
C HIS A 239 45.89 13.62 14.13
N LYS A 240 45.53 12.84 15.16
CA LYS A 240 44.18 12.25 15.25
C LYS A 240 43.16 13.35 15.54
N VAL A 241 42.01 13.29 14.86
CA VAL A 241 40.91 14.23 15.14
C VAL A 241 40.32 13.96 16.52
N SER A 242 40.18 15.01 17.33
CA SER A 242 39.73 14.93 18.73
C SER A 242 38.25 14.59 18.91
N SER A 243 37.44 14.75 17.86
CA SER A 243 36.00 14.47 17.87
C SER A 243 35.59 13.68 16.62
N SER A 244 34.97 12.52 16.81
CA SER A 244 34.41 11.73 15.71
C SER A 244 33.23 12.49 15.08
N PRO A 245 33.30 12.87 13.80
CA PRO A 245 32.18 13.54 13.15
C PRO A 245 30.95 12.61 13.11
N ILE A 246 29.76 13.19 13.28
CA ILE A 246 28.49 12.47 13.45
C ILE A 246 27.54 12.83 12.32
N GLY A 247 27.10 11.82 11.57
CA GLY A 247 25.93 11.90 10.70
C GLY A 247 24.68 11.41 11.43
N LEU A 248 23.51 11.98 11.11
CA LEU A 248 22.22 11.48 11.55
C LEU A 248 21.41 11.00 10.34
N THR A 249 20.71 9.88 10.48
CA THR A 249 19.75 9.36 9.49
C THR A 249 18.55 8.75 10.23
N VAL A 250 17.40 8.71 9.59
CA VAL A 250 16.19 8.09 10.13
C VAL A 250 16.03 6.70 9.51
N LEU A 251 15.92 5.68 10.35
CA LEU A 251 15.48 4.36 9.91
C LEU A 251 13.97 4.29 10.02
N GLU A 252 13.30 4.06 8.89
CA GLU A 252 11.86 3.97 8.80
C GLU A 252 11.42 2.49 8.74
N PRO A 253 10.35 2.12 9.47
CA PRO A 253 9.87 0.75 9.45
C PRO A 253 9.26 0.38 8.09
N PRO A 254 9.24 -0.90 7.73
CA PRO A 254 8.59 -1.37 6.51
C PRO A 254 7.08 -1.10 6.53
N PHE A 255 6.49 -1.06 5.33
CA PHE A 255 5.04 -1.19 5.21
C PHE A 255 4.60 -2.64 5.40
N HIS A 256 3.50 -2.82 6.14
CA HIS A 256 2.76 -4.08 6.20
C HIS A 256 1.26 -3.82 6.14
N TYR A 257 0.47 -4.87 5.92
CA TYR A 257 -0.97 -4.76 5.82
C TYR A 257 -1.66 -5.62 6.87
N GLU A 258 -2.67 -5.07 7.52
CA GLU A 258 -3.54 -5.79 8.46
C GLU A 258 -4.93 -5.90 7.84
N LEU A 259 -5.42 -7.12 7.70
CA LEU A 259 -6.71 -7.41 7.09
C LEU A 259 -7.62 -8.02 8.14
N ALA A 260 -8.83 -7.47 8.29
CA ALA A 260 -9.83 -8.00 9.19
C ALA A 260 -11.23 -7.84 8.60
N GLY A 261 -12.09 -8.83 8.77
CA GLY A 261 -13.41 -8.81 8.14
C GLY A 261 -14.26 -10.02 8.47
N SER A 262 -15.29 -10.21 7.66
CA SER A 262 -16.17 -11.37 7.77
C SER A 262 -16.58 -11.91 6.41
N THR A 263 -16.87 -13.21 6.40
CA THR A 263 -17.35 -13.95 5.23
C THR A 263 -18.61 -14.72 5.62
N HIS A 264 -19.55 -14.87 4.69
CA HIS A 264 -20.73 -15.71 4.88
C HIS A 264 -21.27 -16.16 3.51
N VAL A 265 -22.13 -17.18 3.52
CA VAL A 265 -22.78 -17.68 2.32
C VAL A 265 -24.28 -17.48 2.45
N GLU A 266 -24.88 -16.78 1.50
CA GLU A 266 -26.33 -16.76 1.31
C GLU A 266 -26.73 -17.96 0.47
N TYR A 267 -27.81 -18.65 0.82
CA TYR A 267 -28.28 -19.81 0.08
C TYR A 267 -29.80 -19.96 0.17
N THR A 268 -30.34 -20.78 -0.71
CA THR A 268 -31.76 -21.14 -0.69
C THR A 268 -31.96 -22.37 0.19
N ALA A 269 -32.70 -22.21 1.28
CA ALA A 269 -33.15 -23.30 2.12
C ALA A 269 -34.61 -23.65 1.80
N PHE A 270 -35.05 -24.83 2.25
CA PHE A 270 -36.42 -25.29 2.08
C PHE A 270 -37.06 -25.57 3.42
N ARG A 271 -38.26 -25.03 3.62
CA ARG A 271 -39.10 -25.37 4.79
C ARG A 271 -40.33 -26.12 4.33
N GLU A 272 -40.74 -27.10 5.13
CA GLU A 272 -41.99 -27.81 4.95
C GLU A 272 -43.04 -27.22 5.88
N ALA A 273 -44.24 -26.98 5.35
CA ALA A 273 -45.39 -26.50 6.10
C ALA A 273 -46.61 -27.34 5.75
N ALA A 274 -47.30 -27.83 6.78
CA ALA A 274 -48.60 -28.48 6.61
C ALA A 274 -49.69 -27.41 6.44
N GLU A 275 -50.53 -27.58 5.43
CA GLU A 275 -51.77 -26.82 5.30
C GLU A 275 -52.82 -27.33 6.30
N PRO A 276 -53.81 -26.49 6.66
CA PRO A 276 -54.93 -26.95 7.48
C PRO A 276 -55.59 -28.20 6.90
N ALA A 277 -55.93 -29.16 7.76
CA ALA A 277 -56.60 -30.39 7.34
C ALA A 277 -57.94 -30.05 6.67
N GLN A 278 -58.17 -30.64 5.50
CA GLN A 278 -59.39 -30.47 4.74
C GLN A 278 -60.21 -31.76 4.82
N SER A 279 -61.51 -31.64 5.08
CA SER A 279 -62.40 -32.80 5.22
C SER A 279 -63.15 -33.10 3.93
N PHE A 280 -63.23 -34.38 3.63
CA PHE A 280 -64.08 -34.94 2.61
C PHE A 280 -65.16 -35.80 3.24
N ALA A 281 -66.38 -35.70 2.73
CA ALA A 281 -67.47 -36.61 3.08
C ALA A 281 -68.31 -36.92 1.85
N ASN A 282 -68.53 -38.21 1.61
CA ASN A 282 -69.53 -38.71 0.66
C ASN A 282 -70.37 -39.78 1.36
N THR A 283 -71.68 -39.62 1.35
CA THR A 283 -72.62 -40.48 2.10
C THR A 283 -73.33 -41.53 1.24
N GLY A 284 -72.82 -41.81 0.03
CA GLY A 284 -73.48 -42.70 -0.92
C GLY A 284 -74.66 -42.05 -1.64
N SER A 285 -75.28 -42.79 -2.55
CA SER A 285 -76.51 -42.41 -3.25
C SER A 285 -77.74 -43.10 -2.62
N ASP A 286 -78.90 -43.02 -3.27
CA ASP A 286 -80.10 -43.74 -2.83
C ASP A 286 -80.09 -45.25 -3.12
N ARG A 287 -79.05 -45.77 -3.81
CA ARG A 287 -78.96 -47.17 -4.23
C ARG A 287 -78.20 -48.04 -3.23
N CYS A 288 -78.64 -49.29 -3.09
CA CYS A 288 -78.10 -50.23 -2.10
C CYS A 288 -76.88 -51.01 -2.59
N ASP A 289 -76.66 -50.99 -3.90
CA ASP A 289 -75.61 -51.67 -4.65
C ASP A 289 -74.61 -50.67 -5.26
N ASP A 290 -74.43 -49.52 -4.62
CA ASP A 290 -73.51 -48.49 -5.10
C ASP A 290 -72.10 -49.04 -5.34
N ASN A 291 -71.48 -48.65 -6.45
CA ASN A 291 -70.11 -49.00 -6.77
C ASN A 291 -69.54 -47.96 -7.73
N TYR A 292 -69.04 -46.86 -7.19
CA TYR A 292 -68.49 -45.76 -7.99
C TYR A 292 -67.29 -45.10 -7.31
N ARG A 293 -66.51 -44.38 -8.12
CA ARG A 293 -65.32 -43.66 -7.66
C ARG A 293 -65.69 -42.23 -7.27
N VAL A 294 -65.07 -41.76 -6.20
CA VAL A 294 -65.23 -40.41 -5.63
C VAL A 294 -63.88 -39.71 -5.56
N ASP A 295 -63.21 -39.63 -6.70
CA ASP A 295 -61.92 -38.96 -6.80
C ASP A 295 -62.08 -37.45 -6.56
N ARG A 296 -61.20 -36.87 -5.76
CA ARG A 296 -61.18 -35.43 -5.49
C ARG A 296 -59.76 -34.90 -5.64
N GLN A 297 -59.59 -33.84 -6.41
CA GLN A 297 -58.31 -33.15 -6.51
C GLN A 297 -58.18 -32.15 -5.36
N TRP A 298 -57.03 -32.20 -4.69
CA TRP A 298 -56.64 -31.29 -3.62
C TRP A 298 -55.35 -30.59 -4.01
N CYS A 299 -55.29 -29.27 -3.87
CA CYS A 299 -54.15 -28.46 -4.28
C CYS A 299 -53.66 -27.60 -3.13
N ILE A 300 -52.34 -27.41 -3.03
CA ILE A 300 -51.76 -26.47 -2.08
C ILE A 300 -52.05 -25.02 -2.50
N SER A 301 -52.31 -24.18 -1.50
CA SER A 301 -52.43 -22.73 -1.62
C SER A 301 -51.04 -22.06 -1.58
N GLY A 302 -50.88 -20.90 -2.24
CA GLY A 302 -49.64 -20.08 -2.14
C GLY A 302 -48.47 -20.51 -3.02
N ALA A 303 -47.25 -20.02 -2.77
CA ALA A 303 -46.06 -20.43 -3.52
C ALA A 303 -45.50 -21.78 -3.00
N GLY A 304 -44.78 -22.53 -3.84
CA GLY A 304 -44.14 -23.79 -3.45
C GLY A 304 -44.61 -25.02 -4.23
N SER A 305 -44.12 -26.18 -3.78
CA SER A 305 -44.43 -27.50 -4.38
C SER A 305 -45.01 -28.45 -3.34
N LEU A 306 -45.93 -29.32 -3.77
CA LEU A 306 -46.48 -30.38 -2.93
C LEU A 306 -45.41 -31.45 -2.72
N VAL A 307 -45.09 -31.77 -1.46
CA VAL A 307 -44.14 -32.84 -1.11
C VAL A 307 -44.88 -34.14 -0.82
N ARG A 308 -45.94 -34.05 -0.01
CA ARG A 308 -46.77 -35.19 0.36
C ARG A 308 -48.18 -34.77 0.71
N ALA A 309 -49.06 -35.76 0.71
CA ALA A 309 -50.43 -35.64 1.18
C ALA A 309 -50.70 -36.75 2.19
N ASP A 310 -50.94 -36.37 3.43
CA ASP A 310 -51.26 -37.28 4.51
C ASP A 310 -52.78 -37.42 4.61
N VAL A 311 -53.30 -38.64 4.44
CA VAL A 311 -54.73 -38.92 4.44
C VAL A 311 -55.09 -39.80 5.63
N SER A 312 -56.11 -39.40 6.37
CA SER A 312 -56.68 -40.17 7.48
C SER A 312 -58.16 -40.44 7.22
N VAL A 313 -58.52 -41.71 7.07
CA VAL A 313 -59.92 -42.12 6.90
C VAL A 313 -60.62 -41.98 8.25
N THR A 314 -61.60 -41.10 8.33
CA THR A 314 -62.34 -40.81 9.56
C THR A 314 -63.56 -41.69 9.73
N SER A 315 -64.16 -42.15 8.63
CA SER A 315 -65.24 -43.13 8.65
C SER A 315 -65.44 -43.76 7.29
N ALA A 316 -65.63 -45.08 7.25
CA ALA A 316 -66.05 -45.80 6.06
C ALA A 316 -66.93 -46.98 6.48
N ASN A 317 -67.83 -47.43 5.60
CA ASN A 317 -68.59 -48.65 5.81
C ASN A 317 -68.76 -49.45 4.50
N CYS A 318 -69.33 -50.66 4.64
CA CYS A 318 -69.54 -51.57 3.52
C CYS A 318 -68.23 -51.82 2.75
N HIS A 319 -68.27 -51.76 1.42
CA HIS A 319 -67.10 -51.89 0.54
C HIS A 319 -66.47 -50.53 0.17
N SER A 320 -66.72 -49.48 0.96
CA SER A 320 -66.15 -48.15 0.73
C SER A 320 -64.74 -48.05 1.30
N ALA A 321 -63.82 -47.48 0.53
CA ALA A 321 -62.43 -47.39 0.92
C ALA A 321 -61.73 -46.18 0.29
N PHE A 322 -60.70 -45.70 0.97
CA PHE A 322 -59.71 -44.81 0.36
C PHE A 322 -58.69 -45.65 -0.41
N GLU A 323 -58.46 -45.35 -1.69
CA GLU A 323 -57.62 -46.15 -2.58
C GLU A 323 -56.21 -45.58 -2.74
N GLY A 324 -55.94 -44.40 -2.20
CA GLY A 324 -54.64 -43.75 -2.23
C GLY A 324 -54.62 -42.42 -2.97
N THR A 325 -53.43 -41.83 -3.02
CA THR A 325 -53.17 -40.54 -3.66
C THR A 325 -52.34 -40.71 -4.93
N VAL A 326 -52.61 -39.90 -5.95
CA VAL A 326 -51.79 -39.83 -7.17
C VAL A 326 -51.35 -38.38 -7.38
N PRO A 327 -50.05 -38.10 -7.55
CA PRO A 327 -49.58 -36.75 -7.88
C PRO A 327 -50.25 -36.21 -9.13
N SER A 328 -50.71 -34.96 -9.08
CA SER A 328 -51.35 -34.25 -10.18
C SER A 328 -50.62 -32.94 -10.43
N GLY A 329 -49.46 -33.03 -11.09
CA GLY A 329 -48.51 -31.93 -11.22
C GLY A 329 -47.79 -31.60 -9.91
N ASN A 330 -47.06 -30.47 -9.87
CA ASN A 330 -46.18 -30.13 -8.75
C ASN A 330 -46.91 -29.53 -7.54
N ARG A 331 -48.24 -29.40 -7.59
CA ARG A 331 -49.02 -28.61 -6.63
C ARG A 331 -50.31 -29.28 -6.17
N CYS A 332 -50.72 -30.37 -6.81
CA CYS A 332 -51.98 -31.02 -6.49
C CYS A 332 -51.79 -32.53 -6.38
N VAL A 333 -52.75 -33.15 -5.71
CA VAL A 333 -52.88 -34.58 -5.58
C VAL A 333 -54.32 -34.97 -5.88
N LEU A 334 -54.49 -36.05 -6.63
CA LEU A 334 -55.78 -36.70 -6.81
C LEU A 334 -55.95 -37.74 -5.70
N ALA A 335 -56.84 -37.47 -4.76
CA ALA A 335 -57.23 -38.40 -3.71
C ALA A 335 -58.30 -39.34 -4.26
N ARG A 336 -57.99 -40.63 -4.37
CA ARG A 336 -58.88 -41.65 -4.94
C ARG A 336 -59.66 -42.33 -3.83
N GLY A 337 -60.98 -42.31 -3.96
CA GLY A 337 -61.89 -42.99 -3.05
C GLY A 337 -62.89 -43.82 -3.83
N LYS A 338 -63.37 -44.87 -3.18
CA LYS A 338 -64.43 -45.74 -3.69
C LYS A 338 -65.56 -45.81 -2.69
N VAL A 339 -66.78 -45.65 -3.18
CA VAL A 339 -68.01 -45.89 -2.40
C VAL A 339 -68.63 -47.18 -2.89
N GLY A 340 -68.85 -48.11 -1.95
CA GLY A 340 -69.42 -49.42 -2.20
C GLY A 340 -70.60 -49.67 -1.27
N GLY A 341 -71.78 -50.01 -1.81
CA GLY A 341 -72.97 -50.38 -1.05
C GLY A 341 -72.81 -51.71 -0.30
N CYS A 342 -73.67 -51.95 0.70
CA CYS A 342 -73.71 -53.19 1.48
C CYS A 342 -74.59 -54.28 0.83
N GLY A 343 -75.20 -53.99 -0.32
CA GLY A 343 -76.16 -54.87 -0.98
C GLY A 343 -77.59 -54.72 -0.43
N ALA A 344 -78.50 -55.48 -1.03
CA ALA A 344 -79.90 -55.53 -0.63
C ALA A 344 -80.25 -56.91 -0.05
N ASP A 345 -81.08 -56.93 0.99
CA ASP A 345 -81.83 -58.13 1.35
C ASP A 345 -82.89 -58.42 0.31
N ARG A 346 -82.96 -59.69 -0.10
CA ARG A 346 -84.03 -60.23 -0.93
C ARG A 346 -84.75 -61.28 -0.09
N GLY A 347 -86.02 -61.02 0.23
CA GLY A 347 -86.89 -62.01 0.86
C GLY A 347 -87.18 -63.19 -0.08
N PRO A 348 -87.75 -64.30 0.44
CA PRO A 348 -88.24 -65.38 -0.42
C PRO A 348 -89.22 -64.81 -1.46
N PHE A 349 -89.04 -65.17 -2.73
CA PHE A 349 -89.76 -64.63 -3.91
C PHE A 349 -89.45 -63.19 -4.34
N ASN A 350 -88.38 -62.56 -3.84
CA ASN A 350 -87.87 -61.28 -4.36
C ASN A 350 -88.83 -60.07 -4.18
N THR A 351 -89.78 -60.15 -3.24
CA THR A 351 -90.90 -59.20 -3.08
C THR A 351 -90.65 -58.03 -2.12
N TRP A 352 -89.57 -58.06 -1.31
CA TRP A 352 -89.11 -56.89 -0.55
C TRP A 352 -87.62 -56.63 -0.82
N LEU A 353 -87.28 -55.35 -1.06
CA LEU A 353 -85.90 -54.85 -1.20
C LEU A 353 -85.56 -54.03 0.05
N GLY A 354 -84.86 -54.65 1.00
CA GLY A 354 -84.33 -53.97 2.20
C GLY A 354 -82.90 -53.54 1.96
N CYS A 355 -82.60 -52.25 2.07
CA CYS A 355 -81.23 -51.75 1.91
C CYS A 355 -80.38 -52.10 3.14
N LYS A 356 -79.29 -52.87 3.00
CA LYS A 356 -78.38 -53.15 4.13
C LYS A 356 -77.48 -51.98 4.49
N GLY A 357 -77.33 -51.03 3.56
CA GLY A 357 -76.46 -49.87 3.69
C GLY A 357 -75.98 -49.40 2.33
N ARG A 358 -75.80 -48.08 2.18
CA ARG A 358 -75.53 -47.41 0.90
C ARG A 358 -74.05 -47.09 0.65
N GLY A 359 -73.19 -47.41 1.61
CA GLY A 359 -71.77 -47.06 1.56
C GLY A 359 -71.54 -45.57 1.87
N TRP A 360 -70.46 -45.25 2.57
CA TRP A 360 -69.97 -43.89 2.73
C TRP A 360 -68.46 -43.89 2.93
N LEU A 361 -67.84 -42.77 2.58
CA LEU A 361 -66.43 -42.52 2.80
C LEU A 361 -66.25 -41.09 3.32
N LYS A 362 -65.60 -40.97 4.47
CA LYS A 362 -65.15 -39.73 5.06
C LYS A 362 -63.66 -39.82 5.35
N TYR A 363 -62.91 -38.80 4.97
CA TYR A 363 -61.48 -38.71 5.26
C TYR A 363 -61.06 -37.25 5.46
N ASN A 364 -59.98 -37.05 6.20
CA ASN A 364 -59.27 -35.78 6.25
C ASN A 364 -57.98 -35.90 5.44
N ILE A 365 -57.61 -34.83 4.74
CA ILE A 365 -56.36 -34.73 4.00
C ILE A 365 -55.58 -33.50 4.46
N THR A 366 -54.30 -33.71 4.76
CA THR A 366 -53.34 -32.65 5.08
C THR A 366 -52.28 -32.63 4.00
N LEU A 367 -52.16 -31.49 3.30
CA LEU A 367 -51.15 -31.30 2.27
C LEU A 367 -49.90 -30.67 2.90
N VAL A 368 -48.73 -31.23 2.62
CA VAL A 368 -47.45 -30.65 3.06
C VAL A 368 -46.78 -30.00 1.86
N ARG A 369 -46.60 -28.68 1.93
CA ARG A 369 -45.92 -27.89 0.90
C ARG A 369 -44.48 -27.59 1.30
N ARG A 370 -43.60 -27.49 0.30
CA ARG A 370 -42.21 -27.06 0.44
C ARG A 370 -42.01 -25.72 -0.25
N GLU A 371 -41.51 -24.76 0.52
CA GLU A 371 -41.25 -23.39 0.07
C GLU A 371 -39.75 -23.09 0.14
N PRO A 372 -39.17 -22.51 -0.93
CA PRO A 372 -37.82 -21.96 -0.87
C PRO A 372 -37.83 -20.64 -0.07
N TYR A 373 -36.82 -20.44 0.77
CA TYR A 373 -36.55 -19.15 1.41
C TYR A 373 -35.05 -18.86 1.39
N GLN A 374 -34.70 -17.57 1.34
CA GLN A 374 -33.30 -17.15 1.43
C GLN A 374 -32.87 -17.11 2.88
N THR A 375 -31.68 -17.65 3.16
CA THR A 375 -31.05 -17.59 4.48
C THR A 375 -29.54 -17.52 4.32
N SER A 376 -28.80 -17.36 5.41
CA SER A 376 -27.34 -17.25 5.41
C SER A 376 -26.70 -18.11 6.47
N THR A 377 -25.46 -18.52 6.23
CA THR A 377 -24.61 -19.11 7.26
C THR A 377 -24.22 -18.04 8.28
N SER A 378 -23.84 -18.47 9.49
CA SER A 378 -23.22 -17.57 10.47
C SER A 378 -21.95 -16.92 9.88
N PRO A 379 -21.72 -15.62 10.11
CA PRO A 379 -20.51 -14.96 9.64
C PRO A 379 -19.25 -15.56 10.27
N VAL A 380 -18.29 -15.93 9.43
CA VAL A 380 -16.95 -16.34 9.84
C VAL A 380 -16.05 -15.11 9.84
N GLN A 381 -15.46 -14.79 10.98
CA GLN A 381 -14.49 -13.71 11.09
C GLN A 381 -13.17 -14.13 10.47
N VAL A 382 -12.58 -13.25 9.66
CA VAL A 382 -11.28 -13.45 9.04
C VAL A 382 -10.34 -12.36 9.49
N SER A 383 -9.11 -12.72 9.83
CA SER A 383 -8.09 -11.76 10.23
C SER A 383 -6.72 -12.29 9.84
N ARG A 384 -5.87 -11.41 9.30
CA ARG A 384 -4.49 -11.73 8.95
C ARG A 384 -3.63 -10.49 9.01
N ASN A 385 -2.49 -10.61 9.69
CA ASN A 385 -1.42 -9.63 9.66
C ASN A 385 -0.40 -10.10 8.61
N GLY A 386 -0.18 -9.26 7.59
CA GLY A 386 0.80 -9.52 6.55
C GLY A 386 2.22 -9.29 7.03
N VAL A 387 3.16 -10.01 6.41
CA VAL A 387 4.58 -9.70 6.56
C VAL A 387 4.97 -8.51 5.67
N PRO A 388 6.07 -7.79 5.97
CA PRO A 388 6.58 -6.74 5.11
C PRO A 388 6.67 -7.14 3.63
N GLY A 389 6.09 -6.32 2.76
CA GLY A 389 6.08 -6.57 1.30
C GLY A 389 5.08 -7.64 0.82
N GLU A 390 4.31 -8.27 1.71
CA GLU A 390 3.22 -9.17 1.31
C GLU A 390 2.06 -8.36 0.72
N LEU A 391 1.70 -8.67 -0.52
CA LEU A 391 0.65 -7.97 -1.28
C LEU A 391 -0.54 -8.87 -1.64
N SER A 392 -0.52 -10.15 -1.25
CA SER A 392 -1.57 -11.10 -1.57
C SER A 392 -1.99 -11.88 -0.35
N PHE A 393 -3.30 -11.94 -0.11
CA PHE A 393 -3.90 -12.56 1.05
C PHE A 393 -5.02 -13.47 0.61
N THR A 394 -5.15 -14.62 1.27
CA THR A 394 -6.22 -15.57 1.02
C THR A 394 -6.93 -15.93 2.32
N PHE A 395 -8.24 -16.09 2.23
CA PHE A 395 -9.12 -16.50 3.32
C PHE A 395 -10.07 -17.59 2.84
N ASP A 396 -10.13 -18.69 3.57
CA ASP A 396 -11.10 -19.75 3.29
C ASP A 396 -12.48 -19.28 3.70
N MET A 397 -13.43 -19.37 2.77
CA MET A 397 -14.85 -19.19 3.03
C MET A 397 -15.42 -20.56 3.36
N ALA A 398 -15.97 -20.70 4.56
CA ALA A 398 -16.69 -21.91 4.95
C ALA A 398 -17.97 -22.02 4.11
N THR A 399 -17.88 -22.72 2.98
CA THR A 399 -19.03 -23.03 2.11
C THR A 399 -19.44 -24.48 2.33
N PRO A 400 -20.46 -24.76 3.16
CA PRO A 400 -20.94 -26.12 3.38
C PRO A 400 -21.28 -26.81 2.05
N PRO A 401 -20.94 -28.10 1.88
CA PRO A 401 -21.33 -28.85 0.70
C PRO A 401 -22.86 -29.04 0.66
N GLY A 402 -23.43 -29.07 -0.56
CA GLY A 402 -24.84 -29.38 -0.77
C GLY A 402 -25.82 -28.21 -0.61
N LEU A 403 -25.33 -26.97 -0.43
CA LEU A 403 -26.18 -25.78 -0.42
C LEU A 403 -26.79 -25.52 -1.81
N HIS A 404 -28.08 -25.15 -1.84
CA HIS A 404 -28.77 -24.82 -3.09
C HIS A 404 -28.59 -23.34 -3.44
N GLN A 405 -28.00 -23.08 -4.62
CA GLN A 405 -27.70 -21.73 -5.12
C GLN A 405 -26.88 -20.86 -4.14
N PRO A 406 -25.69 -21.31 -3.70
CA PRO A 406 -24.87 -20.54 -2.77
C PRO A 406 -24.36 -19.25 -3.43
N LYS A 407 -24.34 -18.18 -2.64
CA LYS A 407 -23.77 -16.86 -3.00
C LYS A 407 -22.82 -16.42 -1.89
N GLU A 408 -21.56 -16.31 -2.24
CA GLU A 408 -20.49 -15.92 -1.34
C GLU A 408 -20.51 -14.41 -1.10
N ARG A 409 -20.51 -14.01 0.17
CA ARG A 409 -20.52 -12.62 0.61
C ARG A 409 -19.36 -12.39 1.56
N TYR A 410 -18.72 -11.23 1.41
CA TYR A 410 -17.63 -10.82 2.30
C TYR A 410 -17.61 -9.30 2.47
N SER A 411 -16.94 -8.88 3.54
CA SER A 411 -16.54 -7.51 3.84
C SER A 411 -15.21 -7.56 4.58
N VAL A 412 -14.16 -6.92 4.03
CA VAL A 412 -12.81 -6.92 4.60
C VAL A 412 -12.30 -5.48 4.66
N GLN A 413 -11.83 -5.09 5.83
CA GLN A 413 -11.05 -3.87 6.04
C GLN A 413 -9.57 -4.19 5.87
N ILE A 414 -8.87 -3.39 5.07
CA ILE A 414 -7.43 -3.46 4.86
C ILE A 414 -6.82 -2.19 5.44
N LYS A 415 -5.89 -2.34 6.37
CA LYS A 415 -5.13 -1.25 6.96
C LYS A 415 -3.69 -1.34 6.45
N LYS A 416 -3.22 -0.29 5.78
CA LYS A 416 -1.82 -0.10 5.44
C LYS A 416 -1.11 0.53 6.62
N MET A 417 -0.14 -0.18 7.16
CA MET A 417 0.63 0.22 8.33
C MET A 417 2.06 0.53 7.91
N LYS A 418 2.69 1.52 8.56
CA LYS A 418 4.13 1.77 8.53
C LYS A 418 4.64 1.59 9.95
N GLY A 419 5.20 0.42 10.25
CA GLY A 419 5.42 0.03 11.63
C GLY A 419 4.10 0.05 12.44
N SER A 420 4.08 0.72 13.58
CA SER A 420 2.88 0.85 14.42
C SER A 420 1.83 1.86 13.90
N LYS A 421 2.19 2.68 12.91
CA LYS A 421 1.38 3.81 12.44
C LYS A 421 0.43 3.40 11.31
N LEU A 422 -0.86 3.71 11.46
CA LEU A 422 -1.83 3.60 10.38
C LEU A 422 -1.58 4.69 9.34
N VAL A 423 -1.35 4.29 8.10
CA VAL A 423 -1.14 5.20 6.96
C VAL A 423 -2.41 5.34 6.13
N GLU A 424 -3.10 4.23 5.90
CA GLU A 424 -4.30 4.20 5.07
C GLU A 424 -5.23 3.07 5.53
N SER A 425 -6.54 3.27 5.40
CA SER A 425 -7.54 2.24 5.66
C SER A 425 -8.55 2.20 4.52
N LEU A 426 -8.72 1.03 3.92
CA LEU A 426 -9.65 0.76 2.84
C LEU A 426 -10.60 -0.36 3.25
N ALA A 427 -11.75 -0.44 2.60
CA ALA A 427 -12.70 -1.53 2.79
C ALA A 427 -13.16 -2.05 1.43
N ILE A 428 -13.07 -3.36 1.25
CA ILE A 428 -13.59 -4.09 0.09
C ILE A 428 -14.76 -4.96 0.53
N SER A 429 -15.65 -5.24 -0.40
CA SER A 429 -16.76 -6.17 -0.17
C SER A 429 -17.18 -6.82 -1.46
N HIS A 430 -18.02 -7.84 -1.37
CA HIS A 430 -18.63 -8.47 -2.54
C HIS A 430 -19.37 -7.47 -3.47
N ALA A 431 -19.87 -6.35 -2.94
CA ALA A 431 -20.54 -5.30 -3.72
C ALA A 431 -19.55 -4.32 -4.34
N ASN A 432 -18.38 -4.16 -3.73
CA ASN A 432 -17.31 -3.30 -4.20
C ASN A 432 -15.96 -4.03 -4.09
N PRO A 433 -15.67 -4.96 -5.02
CA PRO A 433 -14.51 -5.83 -4.93
C PRO A 433 -13.18 -5.12 -5.22
N ASN A 434 -13.22 -3.91 -5.80
CA ASN A 434 -12.05 -3.14 -6.20
C ASN A 434 -12.13 -1.73 -5.63
N VAL A 435 -11.18 -1.35 -4.76
CA VAL A 435 -11.12 -0.03 -4.14
C VAL A 435 -9.68 0.45 -4.12
N GLY A 436 -9.42 1.58 -4.78
CA GLY A 436 -8.06 2.11 -4.91
C GLY A 436 -7.12 1.11 -5.56
N GLN A 437 -6.02 0.79 -4.87
CA GLN A 437 -5.04 -0.21 -5.29
C GLN A 437 -5.40 -1.65 -4.88
N VAL A 438 -6.50 -1.86 -4.14
CA VAL A 438 -6.89 -3.19 -3.63
C VAL A 438 -7.96 -3.80 -4.53
N ALA A 439 -7.77 -5.07 -4.87
CA ALA A 439 -8.72 -5.88 -5.61
C ALA A 439 -9.01 -7.18 -4.84
N SER A 440 -10.20 -7.73 -5.06
CA SER A 440 -10.58 -9.01 -4.45
C SER A 440 -11.44 -9.85 -5.37
N ARG A 441 -11.30 -11.16 -5.20
CA ARG A 441 -12.01 -12.17 -5.97
C ARG A 441 -12.30 -13.38 -5.10
N VAL A 442 -13.43 -14.04 -5.37
CA VAL A 442 -13.73 -15.33 -4.75
C VAL A 442 -13.69 -16.40 -5.83
N ASN A 443 -12.96 -17.48 -5.58
CA ASN A 443 -12.90 -18.63 -6.47
C ASN A 443 -12.88 -19.92 -5.64
N GLY A 444 -13.85 -20.81 -5.88
CA GLY A 444 -13.91 -22.11 -5.23
C GLY A 444 -13.95 -22.07 -3.70
N GLY A 445 -14.67 -21.11 -3.10
CA GLY A 445 -14.72 -20.95 -1.65
C GLY A 445 -13.50 -20.28 -1.03
N VAL A 446 -12.62 -19.66 -1.82
CA VAL A 446 -11.47 -18.90 -1.31
C VAL A 446 -11.59 -17.45 -1.73
N LEU A 447 -11.59 -16.54 -0.75
CA LEU A 447 -11.46 -15.11 -0.96
C LEU A 447 -9.97 -14.77 -1.11
N ALA A 448 -9.58 -14.30 -2.28
CA ALA A 448 -8.26 -13.72 -2.54
C ALA A 448 -8.36 -12.19 -2.55
N VAL A 449 -7.44 -11.53 -1.85
CA VAL A 449 -7.26 -10.07 -1.80
C VAL A 449 -5.86 -9.77 -2.32
N GLU A 450 -5.77 -8.90 -3.31
CA GLU A 450 -4.52 -8.51 -3.97
C GLU A 450 -4.36 -6.98 -3.88
N ILE A 451 -3.17 -6.52 -3.49
CA ILE A 451 -2.81 -5.11 -3.36
C ILE A 451 -1.81 -4.79 -4.48
N ARG A 452 -2.14 -3.82 -5.32
CA ARG A 452 -1.26 -3.38 -6.42
C ARG A 452 -0.28 -2.32 -5.90
N PRO A 453 1.01 -2.39 -6.29
CA PRO A 453 1.98 -1.38 -5.90
C PRO A 453 1.63 0.02 -6.41
#